data_AF-A0A352VN63-F1
#
_entry.id   AF-A0A352VN63-F1
#
_cell.length_a   1.000
_cell.length_b   1.000
_cell.length_c   1.000
_cell.angle_alpha   90.00
_cell.angle_beta   90.00
_cell.angle_gamma   90.00
#
_symmetry.space_group_name_H-M   'P 1'
#
loop_
_entity.id
_entity.type
_entity.pdbx_description
1 polymer ?
#
loop_
_entity_poly.entity_id
_entity_poly.type
_entity_poly.pdbx_seq_one_letter_code
_entity_poly.pdbx_strand_id
1 'polypeptide(L)'
;MANIDIPSEVPVRYLPRSRNASTLIGALFFVGLAAFVIRLRQDPDSAWISYVSNWLYFTSISIGGVLFAFVTWITKAKWNWSMRRVSQSFAAFLPISFVLLLPMLLFLREDYFPWIEMMAGDPVVQKKSAYLNMPFLIVRNILGLAALFGVALYFVYLALRPDMGLTDQRTEAGGKSEEAWRARLTR
;
A
#
# COMPACT_ATOMS: atom_id res chain seq x y z
N MET A 1 -35.85 -4.50 16.45
CA MET A 1 -34.40 -4.79 16.34
C MET A 1 -34.26 -5.91 15.33
N ALA A 2 -33.58 -5.70 14.20
CA ALA A 2 -33.40 -6.75 13.21
C ALA A 2 -32.51 -7.84 13.83
N ASN A 3 -33.02 -9.07 13.90
CA ASN A 3 -32.27 -10.24 14.35
C ASN A 3 -31.21 -10.54 13.28
N ILE A 4 -30.02 -9.98 13.44
CA ILE A 4 -28.88 -10.28 12.57
C ILE A 4 -28.33 -11.59 13.09
N ASP A 5 -28.65 -12.68 12.42
CA ASP A 5 -28.11 -13.99 12.70
C ASP A 5 -26.62 -13.95 12.37
N ILE A 6 -25.78 -13.77 13.41
CA ILE A 6 -24.32 -13.76 13.26
C ILE A 6 -23.90 -15.22 13.26
N PRO A 7 -23.35 -15.75 12.14
CA PRO A 7 -22.88 -17.12 12.12
C PRO A 7 -21.85 -17.33 13.23
N SER A 8 -22.02 -18.38 14.02
CA SER A 8 -21.08 -18.77 15.08
C SER A 8 -19.70 -19.12 14.51
N GLU A 9 -19.63 -19.48 13.23
CA GLU A 9 -18.43 -19.91 12.53
C GLU A 9 -18.37 -19.33 11.10
N VAL A 10 -17.17 -18.92 10.67
CA VAL A 10 -16.90 -18.50 9.30
C VAL A 10 -16.03 -19.56 8.63
N PRO A 11 -16.51 -20.26 7.58
CA PRO A 11 -15.70 -21.27 6.90
C PRO A 11 -14.52 -20.59 6.20
N VAL A 12 -13.32 -20.76 6.75
CA VAL A 12 -12.10 -20.20 6.14
C VAL A 12 -11.56 -21.17 5.11
N ARG A 13 -11.71 -20.78 3.84
CA ARG A 13 -11.13 -21.51 2.71
C ARG A 13 -9.75 -20.94 2.40
N TYR A 14 -8.71 -21.65 2.81
CA TYR A 14 -7.34 -21.34 2.39
C TYR A 14 -7.15 -21.75 0.92
N LEU A 15 -6.65 -20.82 0.11
CA LEU A 15 -6.14 -21.18 -1.21
C LEU A 15 -4.75 -21.79 -1.03
N PRO A 16 -4.52 -23.05 -1.46
CA PRO A 16 -3.19 -23.63 -1.38
C PRO A 16 -2.22 -22.81 -2.23
N ARG A 17 -1.11 -22.38 -1.63
CA ARG A 17 -0.09 -21.62 -2.34
C ARG A 17 0.53 -22.50 -3.41
N SER A 18 0.23 -22.24 -4.69
CA SER A 18 0.85 -23.00 -5.77
C SER A 18 2.29 -22.54 -5.97
N ARG A 19 3.23 -23.49 -5.95
CA ARG A 19 4.66 -23.24 -6.15
C ARG A 19 4.90 -22.55 -7.50
N ASN A 20 4.19 -23.01 -8.54
CA ASN A 20 4.32 -22.51 -9.91
C ASN A 20 3.86 -21.05 -10.06
N ALA A 21 2.77 -20.64 -9.41
CA ALA A 21 2.35 -19.24 -9.46
C ALA A 21 3.34 -18.35 -8.71
N SER A 22 3.85 -18.80 -7.55
CA SER A 22 4.86 -18.04 -6.81
C SER A 22 6.16 -17.88 -7.60
N THR A 23 6.60 -18.91 -8.34
CA THR A 23 7.78 -18.81 -9.20
C THR A 23 7.54 -17.91 -10.40
N LEU A 24 6.36 -17.95 -11.01
CA LEU A 24 6.02 -17.09 -12.14
C LEU A 24 5.98 -15.61 -11.73
N ILE A 25 5.33 -15.30 -10.61
CA ILE A 25 5.28 -13.94 -10.05
C ILE A 25 6.69 -13.44 -9.72
N GLY A 26 7.52 -14.31 -9.11
CA GLY A 26 8.92 -13.99 -8.84
C GLY A 26 9.72 -13.70 -10.12
N ALA A 27 9.56 -14.53 -11.16
CA ALA A 27 10.23 -14.33 -12.44
C ALA A 27 9.83 -12.99 -13.10
N LEU A 28 8.54 -12.66 -13.11
CA LEU A 28 8.04 -11.39 -13.65
C LEU A 28 8.60 -10.19 -12.88
N PHE A 29 8.71 -10.30 -11.54
CA PHE A 29 9.35 -9.27 -10.72
C PHE A 29 10.81 -9.04 -11.12
N PHE A 30 11.60 -10.11 -11.30
CA PHE A 30 13.00 -9.99 -11.72
C PHE A 30 13.15 -9.45 -13.14
N VAL A 31 12.25 -9.82 -14.06
CA VAL A 31 12.23 -9.24 -15.41
C VAL A 31 11.96 -7.74 -15.36
N GLY A 32 10.99 -7.31 -14.57
CA GLY A 32 10.70 -5.88 -14.35
C GLY A 32 11.89 -5.13 -13.73
N LEU A 33 12.54 -5.73 -12.73
CA LEU A 33 13.73 -5.15 -12.09
C LEU A 33 14.90 -5.03 -13.08
N ALA A 34 15.15 -6.07 -13.88
CA ALA A 34 16.20 -6.05 -14.91
C ALA A 34 15.91 -4.98 -15.96
N ALA A 35 14.67 -4.88 -16.45
CA ALA A 35 14.26 -3.85 -17.38
C ALA A 35 14.47 -2.43 -16.82
N PHE A 36 14.15 -2.22 -15.54
CA PHE A 36 14.40 -0.94 -14.86
C PHE A 36 15.90 -0.61 -14.78
N VAL A 37 16.74 -1.57 -14.38
CA VAL A 37 18.20 -1.37 -14.30
C VAL A 37 18.82 -1.09 -15.67
N ILE A 38 18.36 -1.77 -16.72
CA ILE A 38 18.80 -1.52 -18.09
C ILE A 38 18.41 -0.10 -18.51
N ARG A 39 17.15 0.31 -18.27
CA ARG A 39 16.65 1.65 -18.61
C ARG A 39 17.42 2.74 -17.88
N LEU A 40 17.72 2.53 -16.59
CA LEU A 40 18.48 3.48 -15.77
C LEU A 40 19.88 3.75 -16.32
N ARG A 41 20.49 2.79 -17.03
CA ARG A 41 21.81 2.98 -17.67
C ARG A 41 21.75 3.65 -19.04
N GLN A 42 20.62 3.58 -19.73
CA GLN A 42 20.45 4.14 -21.07
C GLN A 42 19.93 5.57 -21.02
N ASP A 43 18.89 5.81 -20.24
CA ASP A 43 18.19 7.08 -20.11
C ASP A 43 17.63 7.18 -18.68
N PRO A 44 18.40 7.81 -17.77
CA PRO A 44 18.01 7.96 -16.37
C PRO A 44 16.69 8.71 -16.19
N ASP A 45 16.44 9.75 -16.98
CA ASP A 45 15.26 10.61 -16.85
C ASP A 45 13.98 9.85 -17.19
N SER A 46 13.99 9.15 -18.33
CA SER A 46 12.90 8.25 -18.71
C SER A 46 12.65 7.16 -17.66
N ALA A 47 13.70 6.62 -17.05
CA ALA A 47 13.58 5.58 -16.04
C ALA A 47 12.86 6.12 -14.79
N TRP A 48 13.24 7.31 -14.32
CA TRP A 48 12.61 7.95 -13.16
C TRP A 48 11.16 8.36 -13.43
N ILE A 49 10.84 8.92 -14.59
CA ILE A 49 9.45 9.25 -14.97
C ILE A 49 8.58 7.99 -14.95
N SER A 50 9.09 6.89 -15.50
CA SER A 50 8.40 5.59 -15.51
C SER A 50 8.23 5.03 -14.09
N TYR A 51 9.24 5.17 -13.25
CA TYR A 51 9.21 4.76 -11.84
C TYR A 51 8.13 5.49 -11.05
N VAL A 52 8.10 6.82 -11.13
CA VAL A 52 7.12 7.65 -10.41
C VAL A 52 5.70 7.37 -10.90
N SER A 53 5.51 7.24 -12.22
CA SER A 53 4.21 6.95 -12.82
C SER A 53 3.65 5.60 -12.35
N ASN A 54 4.49 4.55 -12.37
CA ASN A 54 4.12 3.23 -11.87
C ASN A 54 3.82 3.27 -10.36
N TRP A 55 4.69 3.92 -9.59
CA TRP A 55 4.49 4.07 -8.15
C TRP A 55 3.15 4.74 -7.85
N LEU A 56 2.84 5.85 -8.53
CA LEU A 56 1.59 6.58 -8.35
C LEU A 56 0.37 5.72 -8.73
N TYR A 57 0.45 4.99 -9.84
CA TYR A 57 -0.62 4.10 -10.31
C TYR A 57 -0.95 3.01 -9.28
N PHE A 58 0.04 2.20 -8.89
CA PHE A 58 -0.20 1.08 -7.96
C PHE A 58 -0.57 1.56 -6.55
N THR A 59 0.00 2.67 -6.10
CA THR A 59 -0.33 3.28 -4.80
C THR A 59 -1.76 3.80 -4.80
N SER A 60 -2.21 4.43 -5.88
CA SER A 60 -3.59 4.94 -6.02
C SER A 60 -4.61 3.80 -6.01
N ILE A 61 -4.32 2.68 -6.67
CA ILE A 61 -5.17 1.48 -6.63
C ILE A 61 -5.22 0.91 -5.22
N SER A 62 -4.06 0.81 -4.56
CA SER A 62 -3.96 0.26 -3.21
C SER A 62 -4.77 1.08 -2.19
N ILE A 63 -4.56 2.40 -2.15
CA ILE A 63 -5.31 3.28 -1.24
C ILE A 63 -6.78 3.38 -1.64
N GLY A 64 -7.09 3.35 -2.94
CA GLY A 64 -8.47 3.35 -3.45
C GLY A 64 -9.27 2.13 -2.98
N GLY A 65 -8.66 0.94 -2.97
CA GLY A 65 -9.27 -0.26 -2.40
C GLY A 65 -9.57 -0.12 -0.91
N VAL A 66 -8.65 0.44 -0.14
CA VAL A 66 -8.85 0.66 1.31
C VAL A 66 -9.90 1.75 1.56
N LEU A 67 -9.89 2.84 0.79
CA LEU A 67 -10.92 3.89 0.87
C LEU A 67 -12.31 3.34 0.55
N PHE A 68 -12.43 2.46 -0.44
CA PHE A 68 -13.68 1.78 -0.70
C PHE A 68 -14.13 0.92 0.49
N ALA A 69 -13.21 0.23 1.16
CA ALA A 69 -13.51 -0.48 2.41
C ALA A 69 -13.97 0.47 3.54
N PHE A 70 -13.38 1.65 3.68
CA PHE A 70 -13.85 2.67 4.63
C PHE A 70 -15.27 3.15 4.33
N VAL A 71 -15.56 3.53 3.09
CA VAL A 71 -16.86 4.08 2.69
C VAL A 71 -17.97 3.06 2.90
N THR A 72 -17.74 1.81 2.50
CA THR A 72 -18.70 0.72 2.68
C THR A 72 -18.92 0.37 4.17
N TRP A 73 -17.91 0.57 5.01
CA TRP A 73 -18.03 0.43 6.46
C TRP A 73 -18.89 1.54 7.08
N ILE A 74 -18.62 2.80 6.74
CA ILE A 74 -19.34 3.97 7.27
C ILE A 74 -20.82 3.92 6.87
N THR A 75 -21.09 3.56 5.62
CA THR A 75 -22.46 3.46 5.07
C THR A 75 -23.20 2.20 5.51
N LYS A 76 -22.55 1.29 6.25
CA LYS A 76 -23.12 -0.01 6.67
C LYS A 76 -23.69 -0.81 5.49
N ALA A 77 -22.97 -0.82 4.37
CA ALA A 77 -23.41 -1.45 3.14
C ALA A 77 -23.54 -2.98 3.30
N LYS A 78 -24.77 -3.50 3.17
CA LYS A 78 -25.06 -4.94 3.35
C LYS A 78 -24.52 -5.82 2.21
N TRP A 79 -24.42 -5.28 1.01
CA TRP A 79 -23.95 -6.01 -0.19
C TRP A 79 -22.42 -6.20 -0.21
N ASN A 80 -21.68 -5.46 0.61
CA ASN A 80 -20.22 -5.46 0.62
C ASN A 80 -19.62 -6.74 1.23
N TRP A 81 -20.42 -7.71 1.65
CA TRP A 81 -19.90 -8.89 2.35
C TRP A 81 -18.84 -9.66 1.54
N SER A 82 -19.03 -9.83 0.23
CA SER A 82 -18.05 -10.46 -0.67
C SER A 82 -16.85 -9.56 -1.01
N MET A 83 -17.07 -8.25 -1.14
CA MET A 83 -16.06 -7.30 -1.59
C MET A 83 -15.21 -6.75 -0.43
N ARG A 84 -15.65 -6.89 0.83
CA ARG A 84 -14.99 -6.37 2.04
C ARG A 84 -13.54 -6.85 2.16
N ARG A 85 -13.30 -8.16 1.98
CA ARG A 85 -11.96 -8.75 2.12
C ARG A 85 -11.05 -8.43 0.94
N VAL A 86 -11.59 -8.41 -0.27
CA VAL A 86 -10.85 -8.02 -1.48
C VAL A 86 -10.36 -6.57 -1.32
N SER A 87 -11.23 -5.67 -0.90
CA SER A 87 -10.92 -4.25 -0.72
C SER A 87 -9.87 -4.01 0.38
N GLN A 88 -9.91 -4.78 1.47
CA GLN A 88 -8.91 -4.71 2.54
C GLN A 88 -7.55 -5.31 2.14
N SER A 89 -7.53 -6.30 1.24
CA SER A 89 -6.29 -6.95 0.79
C SER A 89 -5.31 -5.99 0.10
N PHE A 90 -5.85 -4.93 -0.53
CA PHE A 90 -5.05 -3.89 -1.16
C PHE A 90 -4.13 -3.15 -0.19
N ALA A 91 -4.44 -3.14 1.11
CA ALA A 91 -3.60 -2.52 2.14
C ALA A 91 -2.22 -3.17 2.27
N ALA A 92 -2.06 -4.43 1.85
CA ALA A 92 -0.78 -5.14 1.88
C ALA A 92 0.30 -4.49 1.01
N PHE A 93 -0.09 -3.70 0.00
CA PHE A 93 0.85 -2.98 -0.86
C PHE A 93 1.31 -1.63 -0.28
N LEU A 94 0.58 -1.05 0.68
CA LEU A 94 0.92 0.27 1.25
C LEU A 94 2.31 0.34 1.91
N PRO A 95 2.76 -0.65 2.71
CA PRO A 95 4.11 -0.64 3.27
C PRO A 95 5.19 -0.72 2.19
N ILE A 96 4.94 -1.49 1.12
CA ILE A 96 5.86 -1.64 -0.01
C ILE A 96 5.95 -0.32 -0.76
N SER A 97 4.82 0.31 -1.05
CA SER A 97 4.75 1.64 -1.66
C SER A 97 5.51 2.69 -0.84
N PHE A 98 5.41 2.65 0.50
CA PHE A 98 6.14 3.57 1.37
C PHE A 98 7.67 3.40 1.25
N VAL A 99 8.16 2.16 1.16
CA VAL A 99 9.59 1.90 0.95
C VAL A 99 10.03 2.38 -0.44
N LEU A 100 9.20 2.17 -1.47
CA LEU A 100 9.47 2.63 -2.84
C LEU A 100 9.48 4.16 -2.98
N LEU A 101 8.85 4.90 -2.06
CA LEU A 101 8.90 6.36 -2.02
C LEU A 101 10.28 6.89 -1.59
N LEU A 102 11.00 6.19 -0.71
CA LEU A 102 12.29 6.66 -0.17
C LEU A 102 13.33 6.94 -1.26
N PRO A 103 13.64 6.03 -2.21
CA PRO A 103 14.60 6.33 -3.27
C PRO A 103 14.12 7.48 -4.16
N MET A 104 12.81 7.63 -4.38
CA MET A 104 12.28 8.75 -5.16
C MET A 104 12.65 10.08 -4.51
N LEU A 105 12.42 10.25 -3.20
CA LEU A 105 12.68 11.52 -2.51
C LEU A 105 14.17 11.84 -2.31
N LEU A 106 15.03 10.82 -2.30
CA LEU A 106 16.47 10.99 -2.06
C LEU A 106 17.29 11.18 -3.35
N PHE A 107 16.84 10.60 -4.46
CA PHE A 107 17.59 10.61 -5.73
C PHE A 107 17.02 11.56 -6.79
N LEU A 108 15.72 11.87 -6.80
CA LEU A 108 15.17 12.91 -7.68
C LEU A 108 15.51 14.28 -7.09
N ARG A 109 16.49 14.95 -7.68
CA ARG A 109 16.88 16.32 -7.36
C ARG A 109 16.35 17.28 -8.43
N GLU A 110 17.24 17.98 -9.10
CA GLU A 110 16.97 19.14 -9.95
C GLU A 110 16.25 18.75 -11.24
N ASP A 111 16.60 17.60 -11.84
CA ASP A 111 16.01 17.12 -13.12
C ASP A 111 14.49 16.89 -13.04
N TYR A 112 13.99 16.48 -11.87
CA TYR A 112 12.56 16.21 -11.67
C TYR A 112 11.83 17.39 -11.01
N PHE A 113 12.55 18.22 -10.25
CA PHE A 113 11.99 19.36 -9.53
C PHE A 113 12.52 20.68 -10.14
N PRO A 114 11.98 21.11 -11.29
CA PRO A 114 12.50 22.27 -12.03
C PRO A 114 12.41 23.59 -11.23
N TRP A 115 11.54 23.64 -10.21
CA TRP A 115 11.44 24.80 -9.33
C TRP A 115 12.66 25.03 -8.45
N ILE A 116 13.58 24.07 -8.32
CA ILE A 116 14.83 24.25 -7.59
C ILE A 116 15.68 25.30 -8.30
N GLU A 117 15.86 25.18 -9.62
CA GLU A 117 16.60 26.15 -10.43
C GLU A 117 15.80 27.45 -10.62
N MET A 118 14.49 27.35 -10.88
CA MET A 118 13.64 28.53 -11.08
C MET A 118 13.56 29.44 -9.83
N MET A 119 13.88 28.93 -8.64
CA MET A 119 13.92 29.74 -7.41
C MET A 119 14.93 30.89 -7.49
N ALA A 120 15.99 30.75 -8.31
CA ALA A 120 17.00 31.79 -8.49
C ALA A 120 16.50 32.99 -9.32
N GLY A 121 15.55 32.78 -10.23
CA GLY A 121 15.16 33.80 -11.22
C GLY A 121 13.68 34.21 -11.19
N ASP A 122 12.77 33.35 -10.74
CA ASP A 122 11.33 33.59 -10.82
C ASP A 122 10.74 34.08 -9.48
N PRO A 123 10.23 35.33 -9.43
CA PRO A 123 9.58 35.89 -8.24
C PRO A 123 8.36 35.07 -7.76
N VAL A 124 7.66 34.36 -8.65
CA VAL A 124 6.49 33.55 -8.30
C VAL A 124 6.91 32.32 -7.49
N VAL A 125 8.00 31.67 -7.88
CA VAL A 125 8.55 30.50 -7.18
C VAL A 125 9.15 30.91 -5.84
N GLN A 126 9.80 32.07 -5.78
CA GLN A 126 10.36 32.62 -4.53
C GLN A 126 9.29 32.86 -3.46
N LYS A 127 8.10 33.35 -3.83
CA LYS A 127 6.96 33.49 -2.91
C LYS A 127 6.47 32.14 -2.35
N LYS A 128 6.75 31.04 -3.04
CA LYS A 128 6.38 29.66 -2.63
C LYS A 128 7.55 28.91 -1.98
N SER A 129 8.69 29.56 -1.75
CA SER A 129 9.90 28.96 -1.18
C SER A 129 9.65 28.24 0.15
N ALA A 130 8.82 28.81 1.03
CA ALA A 130 8.45 28.17 2.30
C ALA A 130 7.81 26.78 2.10
N TYR A 131 7.03 26.58 1.03
CA TYR A 131 6.36 25.32 0.72
C TYR A 131 7.18 24.42 -0.22
N LEU A 132 7.99 24.99 -1.12
CA LEU A 132 8.78 24.25 -2.11
C LEU A 132 10.21 23.93 -1.65
N ASN A 133 10.57 24.28 -0.42
CA ASN A 133 11.86 23.95 0.15
C ASN A 133 12.07 22.43 0.24
N MET A 134 13.23 21.94 -0.21
CA MET A 134 13.50 20.50 -0.34
C MET A 134 13.41 19.72 0.99
N PRO A 135 13.99 20.18 2.12
CA PRO A 135 13.87 19.50 3.40
C PRO A 135 12.41 19.42 3.86
N PHE A 136 11.65 20.52 3.68
CA PHE A 136 10.23 20.56 4.03
C PHE A 136 9.39 19.62 3.16
N LEU A 137 9.68 19.56 1.86
CA LEU A 137 9.04 18.63 0.93
C LEU A 137 9.30 17.18 1.33
N ILE A 138 10.53 16.82 1.66
CA ILE A 138 10.87 15.45 2.07
C ILE A 138 10.15 15.10 3.37
N VAL A 139 10.27 15.94 4.40
CA VAL A 139 9.66 15.69 5.71
C VAL A 139 8.14 15.59 5.63
N ARG A 140 7.48 16.51 4.94
CA ARG A 140 6.01 16.49 4.83
C ARG A 140 5.50 15.25 4.09
N ASN A 141 6.21 14.79 3.06
CA ASN A 141 5.78 13.63 2.28
C ASN A 141 5.97 12.36 3.12
N ILE A 142 7.12 12.20 3.78
CA ILE A 142 7.38 11.06 4.65
C ILE A 142 6.35 11.02 5.79
N LEU A 143 6.18 12.11 6.53
CA LEU A 143 5.25 12.15 7.67
C LEU A 143 3.79 12.05 7.21
N GLY A 144 3.40 12.75 6.15
CA GLY A 144 2.04 12.74 5.63
C GLY A 144 1.63 11.35 5.13
N LEU A 145 2.50 10.68 4.35
CA LEU A 145 2.24 9.32 3.88
C LEU A 145 2.31 8.30 5.01
N ALA A 146 3.25 8.44 5.95
CA ALA A 146 3.32 7.56 7.12
C ALA A 146 2.03 7.64 7.95
N ALA A 147 1.50 8.85 8.16
CA ALA A 147 0.24 9.04 8.85
C ALA A 147 -0.94 8.44 8.05
N LEU A 148 -1.06 8.75 6.76
CA LEU A 148 -2.14 8.24 5.91
C LEU A 148 -2.14 6.71 5.80
N PHE A 149 -0.98 6.13 5.50
CA PHE A 149 -0.85 4.67 5.39
C PHE A 149 -0.96 4.00 6.75
N GLY A 150 -0.45 4.63 7.81
CA GLY A 150 -0.62 4.16 9.18
C GLY A 150 -2.10 4.05 9.56
N VAL A 151 -2.91 5.08 9.28
CA VAL A 151 -4.36 5.05 9.52
C VAL A 151 -5.05 3.98 8.67
N ALA A 152 -4.69 3.86 7.38
CA ALA A 152 -5.25 2.85 6.49
C ALA A 152 -4.95 1.42 6.98
N LEU A 153 -3.71 1.14 7.38
CA LEU A 153 -3.30 -0.15 7.94
C LEU A 153 -3.96 -0.42 9.29
N TYR A 154 -4.05 0.60 10.15
CA TYR A 154 -4.70 0.48 11.46
C TYR A 154 -6.20 0.16 11.32
N PHE A 155 -6.89 0.78 10.37
CA PHE A 155 -8.28 0.44 10.06
C PHE A 155 -8.42 -1.02 9.62
N VAL A 156 -7.57 -1.49 8.71
CA VAL A 156 -7.60 -2.89 8.25
C VAL A 156 -7.29 -3.86 9.38
N TYR A 157 -6.33 -3.52 10.26
CA TYR A 157 -6.04 -4.28 11.47
C TYR A 157 -7.28 -4.43 12.36
N LEU A 158 -7.95 -3.32 12.69
CA LEU A 158 -9.17 -3.34 13.50
C LEU A 158 -10.32 -4.08 12.83
N ALA A 159 -10.43 -4.01 11.50
CA ALA A 159 -11.49 -4.66 10.73
C ALA A 159 -11.25 -6.17 10.52
N LEU A 160 -10.04 -6.67 10.82
CA LEU A 160 -9.68 -8.08 10.76
C LEU A 160 -9.71 -8.77 12.12
N ARG A 161 -9.40 -8.04 13.21
CA ARG A 161 -9.33 -8.57 14.58
C ARG A 161 -10.55 -9.43 15.00
N PRO A 162 -11.81 -9.02 14.78
CA PRO A 162 -12.97 -9.78 15.23
C PRO A 162 -13.13 -11.13 14.50
N ASP A 163 -12.82 -11.16 13.20
CA ASP A 163 -12.95 -12.38 12.40
C ASP A 163 -11.88 -13.41 12.73
N MET A 164 -10.69 -12.97 13.16
CA MET A 164 -9.63 -13.90 13.58
C MET A 164 -9.97 -14.61 14.90
N GLY A 165 -10.71 -13.97 15.81
CA GLY A 165 -11.21 -14.60 17.03
C GLY A 165 -12.23 -15.71 16.78
N LEU A 166 -12.94 -15.67 15.65
CA LEU A 166 -13.92 -16.68 15.25
C LEU A 166 -13.30 -17.87 14.48
N THR A 167 -12.00 -17.82 14.18
CA THR A 167 -11.31 -18.86 13.39
C THR A 167 -10.64 -19.96 14.23
N ASP A 168 -10.76 -19.88 15.56
CA ASP A 168 -9.91 -20.61 16.52
C ASP A 168 -10.21 -22.12 16.61
N GLN A 169 -11.30 -22.61 16.03
CA GLN A 169 -11.83 -23.93 16.40
C GLN A 169 -11.35 -25.14 15.58
N ARG A 170 -10.59 -25.02 14.47
CA ARG A 170 -10.22 -26.23 13.69
C ARG A 170 -9.09 -26.13 12.65
N THR A 171 -8.06 -25.28 12.83
CA THR A 171 -7.01 -25.15 11.80
C THR A 171 -5.82 -26.07 12.02
N GLU A 172 -5.89 -27.33 11.58
CA GLU A 172 -4.73 -28.25 11.54
C GLU A 172 -3.76 -27.98 10.37
N ALA A 173 -4.00 -26.96 9.53
CA ALA A 173 -3.31 -26.75 8.25
C ALA A 173 -2.54 -25.42 8.11
N GLY A 174 -2.38 -24.63 9.17
CA GLY A 174 -1.67 -23.34 9.13
C GLY A 174 -0.18 -23.51 9.38
N GLY A 175 0.69 -22.90 8.56
CA GLY A 175 2.13 -22.88 8.84
C GLY A 175 2.46 -22.07 10.10
N LYS A 176 3.56 -22.40 10.81
CA LYS A 176 3.97 -21.74 12.08
C LYS A 176 3.96 -20.20 12.07
N SER A 177 4.21 -19.57 10.93
CA SER A 177 4.13 -18.10 10.78
C SER A 177 2.71 -17.56 10.92
N GLU A 178 1.70 -18.32 10.47
CA GLU A 178 0.30 -17.91 10.52
C GLU A 178 -0.25 -18.00 11.95
N GLU A 179 0.14 -19.03 12.70
CA GLU A 179 -0.21 -19.19 14.12
C GLU A 179 0.30 -18.01 14.96
N ALA A 180 1.53 -17.55 14.72
CA ALA A 180 2.12 -16.42 15.41
C ALA A 180 1.38 -15.09 15.13
N TRP A 181 0.92 -14.88 13.89
CA TRP A 181 0.11 -13.72 13.54
C TRP A 181 -1.29 -13.79 14.16
N ARG A 182 -1.91 -14.98 14.18
CA ARG A 182 -3.22 -15.18 14.82
C ARG A 182 -3.16 -14.88 16.31
N ALA A 183 -2.17 -15.43 17.04
CA ALA A 183 -2.00 -15.19 18.47
C ALA A 183 -1.79 -13.71 18.84
N ARG A 184 -1.20 -12.92 17.93
CA ARG A 184 -1.06 -11.46 18.10
C ARG A 184 -2.36 -10.71 17.86
N LEU A 185 -3.21 -11.22 16.97
CA LEU A 185 -4.45 -10.57 16.53
C LEU A 185 -5.66 -10.98 17.39
N THR A 186 -5.62 -12.11 18.08
CA THR A 186 -6.70 -12.57 18.98
C THR A 186 -6.57 -12.09 20.42
N ARG A 187 -5.41 -11.56 20.84
CA ARG A 187 -5.27 -10.81 22.10
C ARG A 187 -5.92 -9.43 21.99
#